data_AF-A0A2Y9ACT8-F1
#
_entry.id   AF-A0A2Y9ACT8-F1
#
_cell.length_a   1.000
_cell.length_b   1.000
_cell.length_c   1.000
_cell.angle_alpha   90.00
_cell.angle_beta   90.00
_cell.angle_gamma   90.00
#
_symmetry.space_group_name_H-M   'P 1'
#
loop_
_entity.id
_entity.type
_entity.pdbx_description
1 polymer ?
#
loop_
_entity_poly.entity_id
_entity_poly.type
_entity_poly.pdbx_seq_one_letter_code
_entity_poly.pdbx_strand_id
1 'polypeptide(L)'
;MVPLDTLRLLLADVDPDRQVLTDDHLTGYLALNDIPDPQLEIDTTDRWRVRLAAADALDAIAVSEALVGKVIRTQDLTTDGVKVAAELRAQAAGHRARAAQERAETDEDDGDSIGVLEFHPWR
;
A
#
# COMPACT_ATOMS: atom_id res chain seq x y z
N MET A 1 9.83 11.41 0.25
CA MET A 1 9.81 10.15 -0.53
C MET A 1 8.44 10.05 -1.17
N VAL A 2 8.38 9.75 -2.47
CA VAL A 2 7.12 9.77 -3.21
C VAL A 2 6.32 8.46 -3.00
N PRO A 3 5.00 8.48 -3.22
CA PRO A 3 4.15 7.30 -3.05
C PRO A 3 4.60 6.08 -3.84
N LEU A 4 5.03 6.27 -5.10
CA LEU A 4 5.43 5.18 -5.98
C LEU A 4 6.63 4.40 -5.42
N ASP A 5 7.69 5.10 -5.02
CA ASP A 5 8.89 4.51 -4.44
C ASP A 5 8.59 3.82 -3.11
N THR A 6 7.72 4.45 -2.30
CA THR A 6 7.28 3.89 -1.01
C THR A 6 6.53 2.58 -1.23
N LEU A 7 5.60 2.54 -2.17
CA LEU A 7 4.83 1.34 -2.51
C LEU A 7 5.75 0.21 -2.96
N ARG A 8 6.71 0.49 -3.84
CA ARG A 8 7.70 -0.47 -4.33
C ARG A 8 8.54 -1.08 -3.22
N LEU A 9 8.95 -0.24 -2.26
CA LEU A 9 9.67 -0.68 -1.07
C LEU A 9 8.80 -1.59 -0.18
N LEU A 10 7.52 -1.25 0.03
CA LEU A 10 6.59 -2.06 0.83
C LEU A 10 6.33 -3.42 0.19
N LEU A 11 6.32 -3.50 -1.14
CA LEU A 11 6.17 -4.75 -1.90
C LEU A 11 7.46 -5.57 -2.00
N ALA A 12 8.60 -5.00 -1.58
CA ALA A 12 9.94 -5.53 -1.86
C ALA A 12 10.23 -5.74 -3.37
N ASP A 13 9.55 -4.99 -4.25
CA ASP A 13 9.63 -5.08 -5.71
C ASP A 13 10.69 -4.11 -6.28
N VAL A 14 11.89 -4.14 -5.67
CA VAL A 14 12.90 -3.06 -5.79
C VAL A 14 13.97 -3.30 -6.85
N ASP A 15 14.11 -4.53 -7.36
CA ASP A 15 15.09 -4.87 -8.40
C ASP A 15 14.52 -4.52 -9.78
N PRO A 16 15.01 -3.48 -10.47
CA PRO A 16 14.44 -2.97 -11.72
C PRO A 16 14.40 -4.00 -12.86
N ASP A 17 15.28 -5.00 -12.83
CA ASP A 17 15.35 -6.02 -13.88
C ASP A 17 14.35 -7.18 -13.63
N ARG A 18 13.72 -7.22 -12.46
CA ARG A 18 12.92 -8.37 -11.99
C ARG A 18 11.56 -8.00 -11.41
N GLN A 19 11.05 -6.84 -11.77
CA GLN A 19 9.85 -6.33 -11.14
C GLN A 19 8.62 -7.10 -11.56
N VAL A 20 7.81 -7.42 -10.57
CA VAL A 20 6.55 -8.12 -10.79
C VAL A 20 5.49 -7.14 -11.29
N LEU A 21 5.49 -5.91 -10.79
CA LEU A 21 4.54 -4.88 -11.16
C LEU A 21 5.24 -3.70 -11.84
N THR A 22 4.65 -3.19 -12.93
CA THR A 22 5.11 -1.97 -13.60
C THR A 22 4.65 -0.73 -12.83
N ASP A 23 5.28 0.41 -13.10
CA ASP A 23 4.90 1.70 -12.53
C ASP A 23 3.44 2.06 -12.83
N ASP A 24 2.92 1.67 -14.00
CA ASP A 24 1.51 1.86 -14.36
C ASP A 24 0.57 1.03 -13.46
N HIS A 25 0.93 -0.22 -13.16
CA HIS A 25 0.16 -1.05 -12.23
C HIS A 25 0.16 -0.44 -10.81
N LEU A 26 1.33 -0.03 -10.32
CA LEU A 26 1.48 0.59 -9.01
C LEU A 26 0.69 1.91 -8.91
N THR A 27 0.76 2.73 -9.97
CA THR A 27 -0.04 3.96 -10.09
C THR A 27 -1.54 3.67 -10.03
N GLY A 28 -1.99 2.58 -10.66
CA GLY A 28 -3.39 2.13 -10.55
C GLY A 28 -3.81 1.82 -9.12
N TYR A 29 -3.01 1.08 -8.35
CA TYR A 29 -3.32 0.77 -6.95
C TYR A 29 -3.29 1.99 -6.03
N LEU A 30 -2.38 2.93 -6.29
CA LEU A 30 -2.34 4.22 -5.58
C LEU A 30 -3.61 5.04 -5.86
N ALA A 31 -4.03 5.11 -7.12
CA ALA A 31 -5.25 5.84 -7.50
C ALA A 31 -6.52 5.23 -6.89
N LEU A 32 -6.61 3.90 -6.78
CA LEU A 32 -7.72 3.21 -6.09
C LEU A 32 -7.80 3.53 -4.59
N ASN A 33 -6.70 4.01 -4.00
CA ASN A 33 -6.58 4.37 -2.59
C ASN A 33 -6.46 5.90 -2.41
N ASP A 34 -7.05 6.67 -3.32
CA ASP A 34 -7.14 8.14 -3.29
C ASP A 34 -5.78 8.86 -3.28
N ILE A 35 -4.76 8.29 -3.91
CA ILE A 35 -3.47 8.95 -4.18
C ILE A 35 -3.36 9.25 -5.69
N PRO A 36 -3.76 10.45 -6.14
CA PRO A 36 -3.86 10.76 -7.57
C PRO A 36 -2.52 11.14 -8.22
N ASP A 37 -1.55 11.67 -7.46
CA ASP A 37 -0.22 11.99 -7.95
C ASP A 37 0.82 11.08 -7.29
N PRO A 38 1.36 10.07 -8.02
CA PRO A 38 2.29 9.09 -7.46
C PRO A 38 3.72 9.63 -7.31
N GLN A 39 4.03 10.80 -7.87
CA GLN A 39 5.36 11.43 -7.85
C GLN A 39 5.43 12.68 -6.98
N LEU A 40 4.29 13.18 -6.50
CA LEU A 40 4.28 14.25 -5.51
C LEU A 40 4.60 13.68 -4.13
N GLU A 41 5.52 14.33 -3.40
CA GLU A 41 5.80 13.94 -2.02
C GLU A 41 4.54 14.08 -1.17
N ILE A 42 4.19 13.00 -0.49
CA ILE A 42 3.08 12.98 0.47
C ILE A 42 3.62 13.18 1.88
N ASP A 43 2.84 13.87 2.71
CA ASP A 43 3.11 13.97 4.15
C ASP A 43 2.90 12.59 4.83
N THR A 44 3.50 12.44 6.00
CA THR A 44 3.36 11.30 6.90
C THR A 44 1.92 10.90 7.19
N THR A 45 1.00 11.87 7.15
CA THR A 45 -0.46 11.77 7.32
C THR A 45 -1.15 10.87 6.28
N ASP A 46 -0.61 10.77 5.06
CA ASP A 46 -1.20 9.99 3.97
C ASP A 46 -0.55 8.61 3.77
N ARG A 47 0.43 8.25 4.60
CA ARG A 47 1.18 7.00 4.46
C ARG A 47 0.29 5.75 4.58
N TRP A 48 -0.79 5.83 5.36
CA TRP A 48 -1.72 4.72 5.54
C TRP A 48 -2.39 4.32 4.21
N ARG A 49 -2.65 5.28 3.31
CA ARG A 49 -3.22 5.03 1.97
C ARG A 49 -2.25 4.24 1.08
N VAL A 50 -0.95 4.54 1.15
CA VAL A 50 0.08 3.79 0.42
C VAL A 50 0.15 2.34 0.92
N ARG A 51 -0.04 2.11 2.22
CA ARG A 51 -0.10 0.75 2.77
C ARG A 51 -1.33 -0.03 2.31
N LEU A 52 -2.47 0.64 2.14
CA LEU A 52 -3.64 -0.01 1.55
C LEU A 52 -3.39 -0.39 0.09
N ALA A 53 -2.79 0.50 -0.71
CA ALA A 53 -2.36 0.19 -2.06
C ALA A 53 -1.39 -1.00 -2.11
N ALA A 54 -0.46 -1.10 -1.16
CA ALA A 54 0.44 -2.24 -1.02
C ALA A 54 -0.33 -3.54 -0.72
N ALA A 55 -1.31 -3.49 0.18
CA ALA A 55 -2.13 -4.66 0.51
C ALA A 55 -2.92 -5.16 -0.71
N ASP A 56 -3.48 -4.24 -1.52
CA ASP A 56 -4.25 -4.59 -2.71
C ASP A 56 -3.36 -5.19 -3.81
N ALA A 57 -2.17 -4.63 -4.01
CA ALA A 57 -1.17 -5.17 -4.93
C ALA A 57 -0.70 -6.58 -4.50
N LEU A 58 -0.42 -6.81 -3.21
CA LEU A 58 -0.05 -8.13 -2.68
C LEU A 58 -1.15 -9.16 -2.88
N ASP A 59 -2.42 -8.78 -2.70
CA ASP A 59 -3.55 -9.68 -2.92
C ASP A 59 -3.69 -10.07 -4.40
N ALA A 60 -3.45 -9.13 -5.33
CA ALA A 60 -3.45 -9.43 -6.76
C ALA A 60 -2.32 -10.41 -7.15
N ILE A 61 -1.12 -10.22 -6.58
CA ILE A 61 0.00 -11.16 -6.76
C ILE A 61 -0.37 -12.53 -6.16
N ALA A 62 -0.95 -12.56 -4.95
CA ALA A 62 -1.37 -13.80 -4.30
C ALA A 62 -2.45 -14.56 -5.08
N VAL A 63 -3.37 -13.86 -5.74
CA VAL A 63 -4.35 -14.48 -6.65
C VAL A 63 -3.65 -15.08 -7.86
N SER A 64 -2.72 -14.35 -8.46
CA SER A 64 -1.93 -14.82 -9.61
C SER A 64 -1.12 -16.07 -9.25
N GLU A 65 -0.42 -16.08 -8.12
CA GLU A 65 0.32 -17.24 -7.61
C GLU A 65 -0.57 -18.45 -7.34
N ALA A 66 -1.76 -18.24 -6.77
CA ALA A 66 -2.72 -19.31 -6.54
C ALA A 66 -3.31 -19.87 -7.85
N LEU A 67 -3.49 -19.04 -8.89
CA LEU A 67 -3.93 -19.48 -10.22
C LEU A 67 -2.81 -20.24 -10.94
N VAL A 68 -1.59 -19.72 -10.93
CA VAL A 68 -0.41 -20.37 -11.50
C VAL A 68 -0.18 -21.73 -10.83
N GLY A 69 -0.22 -21.82 -9.49
CA GLY A 69 -0.11 -23.08 -8.76
C GLY A 69 -1.25 -24.08 -9.05
N LYS A 70 -2.43 -23.61 -9.46
CA LYS A 70 -3.53 -24.48 -9.95
C LYS A 70 -3.35 -24.93 -11.39
N VAL A 71 -2.72 -24.10 -12.24
CA VAL A 71 -2.44 -24.38 -13.66
C VAL A 71 -1.17 -25.23 -13.85
N ILE A 72 -0.16 -25.12 -12.97
CA ILE A 72 1.14 -25.80 -13.08
C ILE A 72 1.15 -27.23 -12.50
N ARG A 73 0.07 -27.72 -11.88
CA ARG A 73 -0.03 -29.15 -11.49
C ARG A 73 0.03 -30.15 -12.67
N THR A 74 0.11 -29.66 -13.91
CA THR A 74 0.21 -30.47 -15.14
C THR A 74 1.60 -30.50 -15.79
N GLN A 75 2.60 -29.74 -15.32
CA GLN A 75 3.97 -29.80 -15.86
C GLN A 75 4.98 -29.68 -14.71
N ASP A 76 6.01 -30.53 -14.70
CA ASP A 76 6.95 -30.84 -13.59
C ASP A 76 7.78 -29.66 -13.00
N LEU A 77 7.11 -28.58 -12.56
CA LEU A 77 7.71 -27.43 -11.89
C LEU A 77 6.99 -27.24 -10.55
N THR A 78 7.59 -27.73 -9.47
CA THR A 78 6.99 -27.65 -8.13
C THR A 78 7.36 -26.34 -7.45
N THR A 79 6.54 -25.30 -7.65
CA THR A 79 6.48 -24.15 -6.75
C THR A 79 5.20 -24.26 -5.92
N ASP A 80 5.28 -24.12 -4.59
CA ASP A 80 4.10 -24.13 -3.73
C ASP A 80 3.39 -22.77 -3.78
N GLY A 81 2.77 -22.47 -4.93
CA GLY A 81 2.04 -21.22 -5.15
C GLY A 81 0.91 -20.99 -4.12
N VAL A 82 0.41 -22.06 -3.47
CA VAL A 82 -0.55 -21.94 -2.37
C VAL A 82 0.12 -21.35 -1.13
N LYS A 83 1.30 -21.84 -0.76
CA LYS A 83 2.07 -21.31 0.36
C LYS A 83 2.55 -19.89 0.09
N VAL A 84 3.04 -19.59 -1.11
CA VAL A 84 3.42 -18.22 -1.51
C VAL A 84 2.22 -17.27 -1.41
N ALA A 85 1.08 -17.66 -1.97
CA ALA A 85 -0.14 -16.87 -1.90
C ALA A 85 -0.66 -16.69 -0.46
N ALA A 86 -0.45 -17.66 0.44
CA ALA A 86 -0.82 -17.53 1.85
C ALA A 86 0.05 -16.49 2.56
N GLU A 87 1.36 -16.51 2.32
CA GLU A 87 2.31 -15.54 2.88
C GLU A 87 2.00 -14.11 2.40
N LEU A 88 1.77 -13.93 1.10
CA LEU A 88 1.41 -12.62 0.53
C LEU A 88 0.12 -12.05 1.14
N ARG A 89 -0.90 -12.89 1.35
CA ARG A 89 -2.13 -12.46 2.06
C ARG A 89 -1.88 -12.09 3.51
N ALA A 90 -0.97 -12.78 4.20
CA ALA A 90 -0.59 -12.43 5.56
C ALA A 90 0.10 -11.05 5.61
N GLN A 91 0.99 -10.77 4.66
CA GLN A 91 1.60 -9.45 4.50
C GLN A 91 0.56 -8.37 4.20
N ALA A 92 -0.36 -8.62 3.27
CA ALA A 92 -1.46 -7.71 2.97
C ALA A 92 -2.31 -7.40 4.22
N ALA A 93 -2.65 -8.41 5.02
CA ALA A 93 -3.35 -8.22 6.29
C ALA A 93 -2.54 -7.37 7.29
N GLY A 94 -1.22 -7.57 7.37
CA GLY A 94 -0.32 -6.76 8.18
C GLY A 94 -0.29 -5.29 7.74
N HIS A 95 -0.27 -5.03 6.44
CA HIS A 95 -0.34 -3.67 5.90
C HIS A 95 -1.68 -2.99 6.23
N ARG A 96 -2.81 -3.69 6.08
CA ARG A 96 -4.12 -3.16 6.47
C ARG A 96 -4.23 -2.85 7.96
N ALA A 97 -3.68 -3.71 8.82
CA ALA A 97 -3.66 -3.48 10.26
C ALA A 97 -2.85 -2.22 10.61
N ARG A 98 -1.66 -2.04 10.01
CA ARG A 98 -0.85 -0.83 10.20
C ARG A 98 -1.53 0.42 9.63
N ALA A 99 -2.16 0.32 8.47
CA ALA A 99 -2.91 1.42 7.88
C ALA A 99 -4.06 1.88 8.80
N ALA A 100 -4.76 0.93 9.43
CA ALA A 100 -5.82 1.24 10.38
C ALA A 100 -5.29 1.96 11.64
N GLN A 101 -4.10 1.57 12.13
CA GLN A 101 -3.43 2.24 13.25
C GLN A 101 -3.00 3.67 12.88
N GLU A 102 -2.28 3.82 11.77
CA GLU A 102 -1.79 5.13 11.29
C GLU A 102 -2.94 6.10 11.00
N ARG A 103 -4.06 5.61 10.47
CA ARG A 103 -5.26 6.42 10.25
C ARG A 103 -5.89 6.87 11.58
N ALA A 104 -5.98 5.99 12.57
CA ALA A 104 -6.52 6.35 13.88
C ALA A 104 -5.65 7.40 14.59
N GLU A 105 -4.32 7.26 14.53
CA GLU A 105 -3.37 8.25 15.06
C GLU A 105 -3.52 9.62 14.38
N THR A 106 -3.77 9.63 13.06
CA THR A 106 -4.01 10.85 12.30
C THR A 106 -5.31 11.56 12.72
N ASP A 107 -6.40 10.79 12.85
CA ASP A 107 -7.70 11.33 13.26
C ASP A 107 -7.68 11.90 14.70
N GLU A 108 -6.76 11.44 15.56
CA GLU A 108 -6.54 11.95 16.92
C GLU A 108 -5.78 13.29 16.96
N ASP A 109 -4.84 13.53 16.04
CA ASP A 109 -4.01 14.74 15.98
C ASP A 109 -4.78 15.97 15.45
N ASP A 110 -5.71 15.76 14.51
CA ASP A 110 -6.57 16.82 13.95
C ASP A 110 -7.62 17.37 14.95
N GLY A 111 -7.76 16.74 16.12
CA GLY A 111 -8.76 17.07 17.15
C GLY A 111 -8.43 18.26 18.07
N ASP A 112 -7.20 18.79 18.08
CA ASP A 112 -6.75 19.78 19.09
C ASP A 112 -6.14 21.07 18.52
N SER A 113 -6.61 21.55 17.35
CA SER A 113 -6.27 22.89 16.86
C SER A 113 -7.43 23.88 16.95
N ILE A 114 -7.97 24.08 18.16
CA ILE A 114 -8.72 25.32 18.46
C ILE A 114 -7.71 26.47 18.48
N GLY A 115 -7.49 27.09 17.32
CA GLY A 115 -6.74 28.32 17.21
C GLY A 115 -7.37 29.37 18.12
N VAL A 116 -6.68 29.72 19.22
CA VAL A 116 -7.02 30.87 20.05
C VAL A 116 -6.83 32.11 19.17
N LEU A 117 -7.93 32.57 18.56
CA LEU A 117 -7.98 33.89 17.94
C LEU A 117 -7.80 34.91 19.05
N GLU A 118 -6.72 35.69 19.00
CA GLU A 118 -6.57 36.85 19.87
C GLU A 118 -7.71 37.82 19.56
N PHE A 119 -8.67 37.88 20.48
CA PHE A 119 -9.82 38.77 20.40
C PHE A 119 -9.30 40.20 20.57
N HIS A 120 -9.37 41.00 19.50
CA HIS A 120 -9.17 42.44 19.56
C HIS A 120 -10.53 43.14 19.57
N PRO A 121 -11.13 43.39 20.76
CA PRO A 121 -12.31 44.22 20.81
C PRO A 121 -11.89 45.68 20.60
N TRP A 122 -12.59 46.34 19.69
CA TRP A 122 -12.58 47.78 19.43
C TRP A 122 -11.48 48.29 18.48
N ARG A 123 -11.91 48.69 17.29
CA ARG A 123 -11.33 49.79 16.52
C ARG A 123 -12.38 50.89 16.38
#